data_AF-A0A246JIT1-F1
#
_entry.id   AF-A0A246JIT1-F1
#
_cell.length_a   1.000
_cell.length_b   1.000
_cell.length_c   1.000
_cell.angle_alpha   90.00
_cell.angle_beta   90.00
_cell.angle_gamma   90.00
#
_symmetry.space_group_name_H-M   'P 1'
#
loop_
_entity.id
_entity.type
_entity.pdbx_description
1 polymer ?
#
loop_
_entity_poly.entity_id
_entity_poly.type
_entity_poly.pdbx_seq_one_letter_code
_entity_poly.pdbx_strand_id
1 'polypeptide(L)' 'MSIANFLQEAGVPEWRAWVLALSGKGWWRLAGSPQAAEAMTIAWFNRQGLVSLAHHHAALNITGNRRGT' A
#
# COMPACT_ATOMS: atom_id res chain seq x y z
N MET A 1 -17.25 -1.28 -9.21
CA MET A 1 -16.04 -0.45 -9.12
C MET A 1 -14.93 -1.14 -9.90
N SER A 2 -14.30 -0.46 -10.86
CA SER A 2 -13.19 -1.04 -11.65
C SER A 2 -11.84 -0.69 -11.02
N ILE A 3 -10.76 -1.39 -11.42
CA ILE A 3 -9.39 -1.01 -11.03
C ILE A 3 -9.07 0.41 -11.51
N ALA A 4 -9.51 0.77 -12.72
CA ALA A 4 -9.28 2.10 -13.27
C ALA A 4 -9.93 3.19 -12.38
N ASN A 5 -11.17 2.98 -11.93
CA ASN A 5 -11.86 3.91 -11.05
C ASN A 5 -11.14 4.02 -9.71
N PHE A 6 -10.75 2.89 -9.12
CA PHE A 6 -9.99 2.88 -7.87
C PHE A 6 -8.69 3.68 -7.97
N LEU A 7 -7.91 3.47 -9.03
CA LEU A 7 -6.65 4.19 -9.23
C LEU A 7 -6.88 5.69 -9.44
N GLN A 8 -7.91 6.06 -10.20
CA GLN A 8 -8.28 7.47 -10.44
C GLN A 8 -8.74 8.18 -9.16
N GLU A 9 -9.58 7.52 -8.36
CA GLU A 9 -10.02 8.02 -7.05
C GLU A 9 -8.83 8.18 -6.08
N ALA A 10 -7.81 7.33 -6.21
CA ALA A 10 -6.56 7.45 -5.47
C ALA A 10 -5.59 8.52 -6.01
N GLY A 11 -5.95 9.22 -7.11
CA GLY A 11 -5.19 10.31 -7.69
C GLY A 11 -4.26 9.91 -8.85
N VAL A 12 -4.30 8.67 -9.32
CA VAL A 12 -3.54 8.25 -10.50
C VAL A 12 -4.19 8.84 -11.77
N PRO A 13 -3.45 9.52 -12.65
CA PRO A 13 -4.00 10.06 -13.89
C PRO A 13 -4.71 8.99 -14.72
N GLU A 14 -5.88 9.33 -15.29
CA GLU A 14 -6.77 8.40 -15.99
C GLU A 14 -6.05 7.49 -16.99
N TRP A 15 -5.21 8.06 -17.86
CA TRP A 15 -4.49 7.28 -18.86
C TRP A 15 -3.55 6.23 -18.23
N ARG A 16 -2.91 6.54 -17.08
CA ARG A 16 -2.06 5.58 -16.35
C ARG A 16 -2.88 4.52 -15.63
N ALA A 17 -4.05 4.91 -15.11
CA ALA A 17 -4.98 3.99 -14.47
C ALA A 17 -5.46 2.92 -15.47
N TRP A 18 -5.83 3.32 -16.68
CA TRP A 18 -6.23 2.40 -17.75
C TRP A 18 -5.08 1.49 -18.22
N VAL A 19 -3.84 1.98 -18.27
CA VAL A 19 -2.67 1.14 -18.62
C VAL A 19 -2.51 -0.05 -17.67
N LEU A 20 -2.72 0.15 -16.36
CA LEU A 20 -2.68 -0.95 -15.40
C LEU A 20 -3.95 -1.81 -15.50
N ALA A 21 -5.12 -1.18 -15.50
CA ALA A 21 -6.41 -1.87 -15.45
C ALA A 21 -6.64 -2.81 -16.65
N LEU A 22 -6.09 -2.47 -17.82
CA LEU A 22 -6.19 -3.27 -19.05
C LEU A 22 -5.01 -4.23 -19.25
N SER A 23 -4.07 -4.28 -18.29
CA SER A 23 -2.90 -5.15 -18.42
C SER A 23 -3.30 -6.61 -18.23
N GLY A 24 -2.99 -7.45 -19.21
CA GLY A 24 -3.15 -8.92 -19.11
C GLY A 24 -2.13 -9.61 -18.19
N LYS A 25 -1.34 -8.86 -17.42
CA LYS A 25 -0.37 -9.43 -16.46
C LYS A 25 -1.10 -9.95 -15.23
N GLY A 26 -0.57 -11.00 -14.62
CA GLY A 26 -1.12 -11.55 -13.37
C GLY A 26 -1.02 -10.57 -12.19
N TRP A 27 -1.94 -10.73 -11.23
CA TRP A 27 -2.09 -9.86 -10.06
C TRP A 27 -0.81 -9.62 -9.28
N TRP A 28 0.03 -10.65 -9.09
CA TRP A 28 1.31 -10.51 -8.40
C TRP A 28 2.23 -9.48 -9.07
N ARG A 29 2.27 -9.47 -10.41
CA ARG A 29 3.08 -8.53 -11.17
C ARG A 29 2.47 -7.12 -11.17
N LEU A 30 1.14 -7.02 -11.14
CA LEU A 30 0.44 -5.73 -11.07
C LEU A 30 0.57 -5.08 -9.70
N ALA A 31 0.62 -5.86 -8.63
CA ALA A 31 0.82 -5.34 -7.27
C ALA A 31 2.14 -4.58 -7.11
N GLY A 32 3.19 -4.96 -7.87
CA GLY A 32 4.49 -4.28 -7.88
C GLY A 32 4.59 -3.11 -8.88
N SER A 33 3.50 -2.68 -9.49
CA SER A 33 3.52 -1.59 -10.48
C SER A 33 3.56 -0.20 -9.81
N PRO A 34 4.11 0.83 -10.50
CA PRO A 34 4.11 2.20 -9.99
C PRO A 34 2.71 2.73 -9.67
N GLN A 35 1.70 2.42 -10.49
CA GLN A 35 0.33 2.88 -10.27
C GLN A 35 -0.28 2.26 -9.01
N ALA A 36 0.00 0.98 -8.74
CA ALA A 36 -0.45 0.32 -7.51
C ALA A 36 0.24 0.93 -6.28
N ALA A 37 1.55 1.22 -6.37
CA ALA A 37 2.29 1.85 -5.28
C ALA A 37 1.84 3.29 -4.99
N GLU A 38 1.51 4.06 -6.04
CA GLU A 38 0.97 5.43 -5.92
C GLU A 38 -0.42 5.41 -5.25
N ALA A 39 -1.29 4.48 -5.64
CA ALA A 39 -2.63 4.39 -5.07
C ALA A 39 -2.64 3.84 -3.63
N MET A 40 -1.79 2.85 -3.35
CA MET A 40 -1.76 2.11 -2.08
C MET A 40 -0.50 2.44 -1.27
N THR A 41 -0.33 3.71 -0.93
CA THR A 41 0.78 4.15 -0.06
C THR A 41 0.67 3.56 1.35
N ILE A 42 1.74 3.65 2.15
CA ILE A 42 1.70 3.29 3.58
C ILE A 42 0.57 4.05 4.31
N ALA A 43 0.35 5.32 3.96
CA ALA A 43 -0.75 6.11 4.53
C ALA A 43 -2.13 5.55 4.15
N TRP A 44 -2.29 5.02 2.94
CA TRP A 44 -3.52 4.33 2.54
C TRP A 44 -3.74 3.09 3.38
N PHE A 45 -2.72 2.24 3.57
CA PHE A 45 -2.81 1.04 4.41
C PHE A 45 -3.12 1.38 5.88
N ASN A 46 -2.52 2.44 6.42
CA ASN A 46 -2.83 2.91 7.77
C ASN A 46 -4.31 3.33 7.91
N ARG A 47 -4.87 3.99 6.89
CA ARG A 47 -6.31 4.35 6.86
C ARG A 47 -7.22 3.13 6.77
N GLN A 48 -6.76 2.02 6.17
CA GLN A 48 -7.49 0.75 6.18
C GLN A 48 -7.39 -0.01 7.51
N GLY A 49 -6.62 0.50 8.49
CA GLY A 49 -6.40 -0.16 9.78
C GLY A 49 -5.32 -1.23 9.77
N LEU A 50 -4.49 -1.31 8.72
CA LEU A 50 -3.38 -2.25 8.70
C LEU A 50 -2.30 -1.82 9.69
N VAL A 51 -1.93 -2.72 10.62
CA VAL A 51 -0.88 -2.45 11.61
C VAL A 51 0.49 -2.70 10.99
N SER A 52 1.35 -1.68 11.01
CA SER A 52 2.74 -1.81 10.60
C SER A 52 3.52 -2.71 11.57
N LEU A 53 3.97 -3.86 11.09
CA LEU A 53 4.79 -4.80 11.87
C LEU A 53 6.09 -4.17 12.36
N ALA A 54 6.74 -3.36 11.50
CA ALA A 54 7.99 -2.68 11.86
C ALA A 54 7.78 -1.68 13.01
N HIS A 55 6.69 -0.88 12.95
CA HIS A 55 6.36 0.05 14.03
C HIS A 55 5.99 -0.70 15.32
N HIS A 56 5.21 -1.77 15.21
CA HIS A 56 4.81 -2.59 16.35
C HIS A 56 6.03 -3.23 17.04
N HIS A 57 6.94 -3.80 16.25
CA HIS A 57 8.19 -4.39 16.75
C HIS A 57 9.08 -3.35 17.44
N ALA A 58 9.25 -2.17 16.83
CA ALA A 58 10.03 -1.09 17.43
C ALA A 58 9.43 -0.62 18.78
N ALA A 59 8.11 -0.47 18.87
CA ALA A 59 7.42 -0.07 20.09
C ALA A 59 7.59 -1.10 21.23
N LEU A 60 7.54 -2.39 20.90
CA LEU A 60 7.79 -3.47 21.85
C LEU A 60 9.24 -3.46 22.34
N ASN A 61 10.21 -3.26 21.44
CA ASN A 61 11.63 -3.22 21.83
C ASN A 61 11.94 -2.03 22.74
N ILE A 62 11.37 -0.85 22.47
CA ILE A 62 11.49 0.31 23.37
C ILE A 62 10.95 -0.02 24.77
N THR A 63 9.85 -0.76 24.83
CA THR A 63 9.21 -1.15 26.10
C THR A 63 10.01 -2.24 26.82
N GLY A 64 10.56 -3.22 26.10
CA GLY A 64 11.40 -4.29 26.63
C GLY A 64 12.75 -3.80 27.15
N ASN A 65 13.36 -2.82 26.49
CA ASN A 65 14.65 -2.23 26.91
C ASN A 65 14.58 -1.44 28.22
N ARG A 66 13.37 -1.13 28.73
CA ARG A 66 13.17 -0.52 30.07
C ARG A 66 13.21 -1.54 31.21
N ARG A 67 13.20 -2.83 30.91
CA ARG A 67 13.41 -3.90 31.90
C ARG A 67 14.91 -4.10 32.01
N GLY A 68 15.56 -3.22 32.78
CA GLY A 68 17.01 -3.25 33.01
C GLY A 68 17.45 -4.62 33.55
N THR A 69 18.41 -5.22 32.86
CA THR A 69 19.39 -6.13 33.43
C THR A 69 20.64 -5.35 33.76
#